data_AF-A0A3A4KA06-F1
#
_entry.id   AF-A0A3A4KA06-F1
#
_cell.length_a   1.000
_cell.length_b   1.000
_cell.length_c   1.000
_cell.angle_alpha   90.00
_cell.angle_beta   90.00
_cell.angle_gamma   90.00
#
_symmetry.space_group_name_H-M   'P 1'
#
loop_
_entity.id
_entity.type
_entity.pdbx_description
1 polymer ?
#
loop_
_entity_poly.entity_id
_entity_poly.type
_entity_poly.pdbx_seq_one_letter_code
_entity_poly.pdbx_strand_id
1 'polypeptide(L)'
;MIFTLGKAVIMAFLQRLFVRAVLAALFICIAVVAQRTYLSYRDFAEVEAAQNTLQSRIDEQRLELRELEEEKQRLMNDFSYYEQLGREEFGMIKKDETVYLVPLP
;
A
#
# COMPACT_ATOMS: atom_id res chain seq x y z
N MET A 1 -72.30 -9.63 -29.64
CA MET A 1 -71.34 -10.64 -29.14
C MET A 1 -69.95 -10.57 -29.82
N ILE A 2 -69.81 -10.01 -31.02
CA ILE A 2 -68.51 -9.89 -31.73
C ILE A 2 -67.54 -8.88 -31.07
N PHE A 3 -68.06 -7.84 -30.42
CA PHE A 3 -67.25 -6.76 -29.83
C PHE A 3 -66.47 -7.16 -28.56
N THR A 4 -66.88 -8.22 -27.86
CA THR A 4 -66.20 -8.71 -26.65
C THR A 4 -64.98 -9.57 -26.99
N LEU A 5 -65.01 -10.28 -28.12
CA LEU A 5 -63.90 -11.13 -28.58
C LEU A 5 -62.67 -10.30 -28.99
N GLY A 6 -62.89 -9.16 -29.66
CA GLY A 6 -61.79 -8.27 -30.08
C GLY A 6 -61.04 -7.65 -28.90
N LYS A 7 -61.75 -7.28 -27.83
CA LYS A 7 -61.14 -6.72 -26.61
C LYS A 7 -60.28 -7.74 -25.87
N ALA A 8 -60.70 -9.00 -25.82
CA ALA A 8 -59.93 -10.07 -25.17
C ALA A 8 -58.61 -10.35 -25.91
N VAL A 9 -58.62 -10.35 -27.25
CA VAL A 9 -57.40 -10.55 -28.05
C VAL A 9 -56.42 -9.38 -27.89
N ILE A 10 -56.91 -8.14 -27.88
CA ILE A 10 -56.07 -6.94 -27.67
C ILE A 10 -55.49 -6.93 -26.25
N MET A 11 -56.29 -7.30 -25.24
CA MET A 11 -55.86 -7.35 -23.85
C MET A 11 -54.78 -8.42 -23.62
N ALA A 12 -54.92 -9.59 -24.24
CA ALA A 12 -53.90 -10.65 -24.21
C ALA A 12 -52.59 -10.23 -24.93
N PHE A 13 -52.70 -9.45 -26.02
CA PHE A 13 -51.54 -8.90 -26.72
C PHE A 13 -50.81 -7.84 -25.86
N LEU A 14 -51.55 -6.92 -25.24
CA LEU A 14 -51.00 -5.94 -24.30
C LEU A 14 -50.31 -6.62 -23.11
N GLN A 15 -50.92 -7.67 -22.56
CA GLN A 15 -50.35 -8.43 -21.45
C GLN A 15 -49.01 -9.08 -21.84
N ARG A 16 -48.91 -9.68 -23.03
CA ARG A 16 -47.65 -10.27 -23.52
C ARG A 16 -46.58 -9.20 -23.75
N LEU A 17 -46.96 -8.01 -24.24
CA LEU A 17 -46.04 -6.89 -24.41
C LEU A 17 -45.53 -6.39 -23.05
N PHE A 18 -46.42 -6.27 -22.07
CA PHE A 18 -46.07 -5.84 -20.71
C PHE A 18 -45.12 -6.82 -20.02
N VAL A 19 -45.40 -8.14 -20.10
CA VAL A 19 -44.52 -9.16 -19.53
C VAL A 19 -43.12 -9.12 -20.17
N ARG A 20 -43.04 -8.93 -21.49
CA ARG A 20 -41.75 -8.78 -22.19
C ARG A 20 -41.00 -7.52 -21.77
N ALA A 21 -41.71 -6.40 -21.59
CA ALA A 21 -41.12 -5.15 -21.12
C ALA A 21 -40.56 -5.29 -19.69
N VAL A 22 -41.30 -5.94 -18.79
CA VAL A 22 -40.85 -6.21 -17.41
C VAL A 22 -39.63 -7.14 -17.41
N LEU A 23 -39.63 -8.20 -18.22
CA LEU A 23 -38.47 -9.09 -18.36
C LEU A 23 -37.23 -8.36 -18.91
N ALA A 24 -37.41 -7.50 -19.92
CA ALA A 24 -36.33 -6.69 -20.46
C ALA A 24 -35.78 -5.72 -19.42
N ALA A 25 -36.66 -5.05 -18.66
CA ALA A 25 -36.25 -4.16 -17.56
C ALA A 25 -35.49 -4.90 -16.46
N LEU A 26 -35.94 -6.10 -16.08
CA LEU A 26 -35.25 -6.96 -15.11
C LEU A 26 -33.85 -7.35 -15.61
N PHE A 27 -33.75 -7.74 -16.88
CA PHE A 27 -32.47 -8.10 -17.49
C PHE A 27 -31.49 -6.92 -17.50
N ILE A 28 -31.97 -5.71 -17.81
CA ILE A 28 -31.17 -4.48 -17.76
C ILE A 28 -30.70 -4.19 -16.33
N CYS A 29 -31.60 -4.31 -15.34
CA CYS A 29 -31.22 -4.14 -13.93
C CYS A 29 -30.12 -5.12 -13.50
N ILE A 30 -30.25 -6.40 -13.87
CA ILE A 30 -29.25 -7.42 -13.54
C ILE A 30 -27.91 -7.10 -14.24
N ALA A 31 -27.94 -6.70 -15.51
CA ALA A 31 -26.74 -6.34 -16.26
C ALA A 31 -25.99 -5.14 -15.63
N VAL A 32 -26.72 -4.11 -15.21
CA VAL A 32 -26.13 -2.93 -14.56
C VAL A 32 -25.49 -3.29 -13.22
N VAL A 33 -26.16 -4.13 -12.41
CA VAL A 33 -25.59 -4.60 -11.13
C VAL A 33 -24.34 -5.45 -11.37
N ALA A 34 -24.41 -6.42 -12.28
CA ALA A 34 -23.29 -7.30 -12.61
C ALA A 34 -22.05 -6.51 -13.08
N GLN A 35 -22.25 -5.50 -13.93
CA GLN A 35 -21.16 -4.64 -14.41
C GLN A 35 -20.48 -3.88 -13.26
N ARG A 36 -21.26 -3.33 -12.32
CA ARG A 36 -20.69 -2.62 -11.16
C ARG A 36 -19.93 -3.56 -10.23
N THR A 37 -20.46 -4.76 -9.99
CA THR A 37 -19.81 -5.75 -9.14
C THR A 37 -18.48 -6.22 -9.72
N TYR A 38 -18.41 -6.47 -11.03
CA TYR A 38 -17.19 -6.96 -11.68
C TYR A 38 -16.04 -5.95 -11.65
N LEU A 39 -16.35 -4.65 -11.76
CA LEU A 39 -15.38 -3.57 -11.62
C LEU A 39 -14.83 -3.50 -10.20
N SER A 40 -15.70 -3.60 -9.19
CA SER A 40 -15.31 -3.46 -7.78
C SER A 40 -14.31 -4.54 -7.33
N TYR A 41 -14.43 -5.78 -7.79
CA TYR A 41 -13.52 -6.86 -7.39
C TYR A 41 -12.07 -6.67 -7.83
N ARG A 42 -11.83 -6.00 -8.97
CA ARG A 42 -10.46 -5.74 -9.44
C ARG A 42 -9.76 -4.70 -8.57
N ASP A 43 -10.50 -3.67 -8.18
CA ASP A 43 -9.97 -2.59 -7.36
C ASP A 43 -9.55 -3.07 -5.97
N PHE A 44 -10.31 -4.00 -5.37
CA PHE A 44 -9.97 -4.53 -4.04
C PHE A 44 -8.67 -5.36 -4.04
N ALA A 45 -8.44 -6.18 -5.07
CA ALA A 45 -7.23 -6.98 -5.16
C ALA A 45 -5.97 -6.13 -5.37
N GLU A 46 -6.06 -5.08 -6.19
CA GLU A 46 -4.95 -4.15 -6.41
C GLU A 46 -4.63 -3.33 -5.14
N VAL A 47 -5.66 -2.92 -4.41
CA VAL A 47 -5.50 -2.20 -3.13
C VAL A 47 -4.86 -3.11 -2.06
N GLU A 48 -5.28 -4.37 -1.96
CA GLU A 48 -4.71 -5.32 -1.01
C GLU A 48 -3.23 -5.61 -1.31
N ALA A 49 -2.88 -5.81 -2.59
CA ALA A 49 -1.49 -5.99 -3.00
C ALA A 49 -0.63 -4.75 -2.72
N ALA A 50 -1.17 -3.55 -2.95
CA ALA A 50 -0.49 -2.30 -2.65
C ALA A 50 -0.28 -2.13 -1.13
N GLN A 51 -1.28 -2.45 -0.32
CA GLN A 51 -1.18 -2.41 1.15
C GLN A 51 -0.11 -3.36 1.67
N ASN A 52 -0.08 -4.60 1.18
CA ASN A 52 0.92 -5.59 1.59
C ASN A 52 2.34 -5.14 1.23
N THR A 53 2.52 -4.57 0.03
CA THR A 53 3.82 -4.03 -0.41
C THR A 53 4.27 -2.85 0.45
N LEU A 54 3.36 -1.93 0.75
CA LEU A 54 3.63 -0.79 1.64
C LEU A 54 3.99 -1.26 3.05
N GLN A 55 3.27 -2.24 3.59
CA GLN A 55 3.52 -2.78 4.92
C GLN A 55 4.90 -3.44 4.99
N SER A 56 5.28 -4.23 3.99
CA SER A 56 6.62 -4.83 3.90
C SER A 56 7.72 -3.77 3.92
N ARG A 57 7.56 -2.68 3.17
CA ARG A 57 8.52 -1.57 3.14
C ARG A 57 8.62 -0.86 4.49
N ILE A 58 7.50 -0.66 5.18
CA ILE A 58 7.49 -0.08 6.52
C ILE A 58 8.27 -0.98 7.49
N ASP A 59 8.09 -2.29 7.39
CA ASP A 59 8.77 -3.24 8.28
C ASP A 59 10.27 -3.33 7.99
N GLU A 60 10.68 -3.27 6.72
CA GLU A 60 12.09 -3.14 6.32
C GLU A 60 12.71 -1.85 6.88
N GLN A 61 12.06 -0.71 6.69
CA GLN A 61 12.56 0.58 7.20
C GLN A 61 12.65 0.61 8.73
N ARG A 62 11.72 -0.04 9.43
CA ARG A 62 11.78 -0.18 10.90
C ARG A 62 12.92 -1.07 11.37
N LEU A 63 13.31 -2.05 10.58
CA LEU A 63 14.49 -2.87 10.88
C LEU A 63 15.75 -2.05 10.69
N GLU A 64 15.88 -1.37 9.54
CA GLU A 64 17.03 -0.51 9.22
C GLU A 64 17.21 0.61 10.27
N LEU A 65 16.13 1.26 10.69
CA LEU A 65 16.19 2.26 11.76
C LEU A 65 16.70 1.70 13.08
N ARG A 66 16.31 0.48 13.44
CA ARG A 66 16.81 -0.18 14.67
C ARG A 66 18.29 -0.48 14.56
N GLU A 67 18.74 -1.01 13.42
CA GLU A 67 20.14 -1.30 13.18
C GLU A 67 21.00 -0.02 13.24
N LEU A 68 20.53 1.08 12.62
CA LEU A 68 21.19 2.37 12.69
C LEU A 68 21.22 2.94 14.11
N GLU A 69 20.14 2.81 14.88
CA GLU A 69 20.10 3.30 16.26
C GLU A 69 21.09 2.52 17.14
N GLU A 70 21.18 1.20 16.96
CA GLU A 70 22.16 0.35 17.64
C GLU A 70 23.60 0.69 17.23
N GLU A 71 23.85 0.92 15.95
CA GLU A 71 25.16 1.32 15.45
C GLU A 71 25.57 2.69 15.98
N LYS A 72 24.67 3.68 15.90
CA LYS A 72 24.87 5.01 16.48
C LYS A 72 25.20 4.91 17.96
N GLN A 73 24.46 4.09 18.71
CA GLN A 73 24.71 3.91 20.14
C GLN A 73 26.06 3.24 20.41
N ARG A 74 26.48 2.28 19.57
CA ARG A 74 27.82 1.70 19.62
C ARG A 74 28.89 2.78 19.43
N LEU A 75 28.78 3.54 18.34
CA LEU A 75 29.74 4.59 17.99
C LEU A 75 29.80 5.66 19.08
N MET A 76 28.65 6.17 19.55
CA MET A 76 28.59 7.18 20.60
C MET A 76 29.25 6.73 21.91
N ASN A 77 29.20 5.44 22.23
CA ASN A 77 29.82 4.89 23.43
C ASN A 77 31.27 4.45 23.21
N ASP A 78 31.75 4.41 21.96
CA ASP A 78 33.13 4.11 21.61
C ASP A 78 33.99 5.39 21.62
N PHE A 79 34.09 6.00 22.80
CA PHE A 79 34.94 7.17 23.03
C PHE A 79 36.41 6.89 22.65
N SER A 80 36.85 5.64 22.83
CA SER A 80 38.19 5.19 22.48
C SER A 80 38.45 5.22 20.97
N TYR A 81 37.48 4.82 20.16
CA TYR A 81 37.59 4.92 18.70
C TYR A 81 37.72 6.38 18.22
N TYR A 82 36.90 7.29 18.74
CA TYR A 82 37.02 8.71 18.38
C TYR A 82 38.33 9.34 18.87
N GLU A 83 38.82 8.95 20.05
CA GLU A 83 40.12 9.39 20.54
C GLU A 83 41.26 8.88 19.64
N GLN A 84 41.21 7.62 19.23
CA GLN A 84 42.20 7.02 18.35
C GLN A 84 42.19 7.67 16.96
N LEU A 85 41.01 7.86 16.35
CA LEU A 85 40.86 8.55 15.08
C LEU A 85 41.38 10.00 15.14
N GLY A 86 41.05 10.72 16.23
CA GLY A 86 41.56 12.07 16.46
C GLY A 86 43.09 12.12 16.55
N ARG A 87 43.72 11.11 17.18
CA ARG A 87 45.18 11.02 17.30
C ARG A 87 45.86 10.61 16.00
N GLU A 88 45.32 9.62 15.31
CA GLU A 88 45.95 9.01 14.12
C GLU A 88 45.77 9.85 12.86
N GLU A 89 44.55 10.34 12.58
CA GLU A 89 44.29 11.09 11.35
C GLU A 89 44.49 12.60 11.50
N PHE A 90 44.17 13.14 12.68
CA PHE A 90 44.18 14.59 12.90
C PHE A 90 45.33 15.06 13.80
N GLY A 91 46.15 14.14 14.32
CA GLY A 91 47.26 14.47 15.22
C GLY A 91 46.83 15.18 16.50
N MET A 92 45.56 15.03 16.89
CA MET A 92 45.01 15.69 18.08
C MET A 92 45.58 15.06 19.35
N ILE A 93 45.94 15.92 20.28
CA ILE A 93 46.49 15.58 21.59
C ILE A 93 45.64 16.27 22.66
N LYS A 94 45.45 15.63 23.81
CA LYS A 94 44.69 16.26 24.90
C LYS A 94 45.42 17.52 25.36
N LYS A 95 44.68 18.55 25.77
CA LYS A 95 45.24 19.87 26.14
C LYS A 95 46.31 19.80 27.24
N ASP A 96 46.22 18.75 28.04
CA ASP A 96 46.97 18.45 29.25
C ASP A 96 47.99 17.30 29.05
N GLU A 97 48.18 16.84 27.81
CA GLU A 97 49.13 15.78 27.45
C GLU A 97 50.48 16.36 27.02
N THR A 98 51.58 15.83 27.57
CA THR A 98 52.93 16.26 27.23
C THR A 98 53.53 15.28 26.21
N VAL A 99 53.79 15.75 24.99
CA VAL A 99 54.37 14.91 23.92
C VAL A 99 55.89 14.86 24.08
N TYR A 100 56.42 13.65 24.25
CA TYR A 100 57.86 13.39 24.22
C TYR A 100 58.28 12.98 22.81
N LEU A 101 58.97 13.89 22.11
CA LEU A 101 59.67 13.56 20.87
C LEU A 101 60.95 12.81 21.23
N VAL A 102 60.96 11.50 21.02
CA VAL A 102 62.18 10.69 21.14
C VAL A 102 62.98 10.89 19.84
N PRO A 103 64.21 11.46 19.89
CA PRO A 103 65.03 11.56 18.70
C PRO A 103 65.39 10.15 18.21
N LEU A 104 65.16 9.89 16.94
CA LEU A 104 65.59 8.65 16.27
C LEU A 104 67.14 8.58 16.31
N PRO A 105 67.73 7.41 16.60
CA PRO A 105 69.17 7.22 16.66
C PRO A 105 69.86 7.38 15.30
#